data_AF-E8ZHN3-F1
#
_entry.id   AF-E8ZHN3-F1
#
_cell.length_a   1.000
_cell.length_b   1.000
_cell.length_c   1.000
_cell.angle_alpha   90.00
_cell.angle_beta   90.00
_cell.angle_gamma   90.00
#
_symmetry.space_group_name_H-M   'P 1'
#
loop_
_entity.id
_entity.type
_entity.pdbx_description
1 polymer ?
#
loop_
_entity_poly.entity_id
_entity_poly.type
_entity_poly.pdbx_seq_one_letter_code
_entity_poly.pdbx_strand_id
1 'polypeptide(L)'
;MTIPKIILAFLGVAGASGLGVFIQSQISDSPKKATFRDKYRDAILDLEATSGSDFTKIESKWSSFKTSGTPKSDLLKESKTLSSSKENDSKVKYREGCKHIYDSEFSNSGNLWEDFKNYCSKTNADAFDGVSGTWVSENINGSVGTDWSARLKALKDSNGASLPEKLSTLKEKITSESYSTAQADDLKSWCELEKKSPFAGNQSHAYRHLESFCRKTS
;
A
#
# COMPACT_ATOMS: atom_id res chain seq x y z
N MET A 1 -79.30 -18.28 20.72
CA MET A 1 -78.16 -19.08 21.23
C MET A 1 -77.29 -18.19 22.09
N THR A 2 -77.03 -18.67 23.29
CA THR A 2 -76.41 -18.00 24.45
C THR A 2 -74.93 -17.68 24.24
N ILE A 3 -74.54 -16.45 24.55
CA ILE A 3 -73.16 -15.93 24.56
C ILE A 3 -72.57 -16.15 25.97
N PRO A 4 -71.41 -16.80 26.14
CA PRO A 4 -70.73 -16.83 27.43
C PRO A 4 -69.80 -15.63 27.60
N LYS A 5 -69.87 -15.04 28.81
CA LYS A 5 -69.01 -13.99 29.38
C LYS A 5 -67.70 -14.59 29.91
N ILE A 6 -66.54 -13.99 29.61
CA ILE A 6 -65.33 -13.95 30.46
C ILE A 6 -64.58 -12.65 30.14
N ILE A 7 -64.86 -11.54 30.84
CA ILE A 7 -64.05 -10.87 31.88
C ILE A 7 -62.63 -10.48 31.44
N LEU A 8 -62.47 -9.20 31.05
CA LEU A 8 -61.19 -8.48 30.92
C LEU A 8 -60.68 -8.07 32.31
N ALA A 9 -59.42 -8.40 32.61
CA ALA A 9 -58.67 -7.75 33.69
C ALA A 9 -57.92 -6.54 33.11
N PHE A 10 -58.35 -5.34 33.53
CA PHE A 10 -57.62 -4.10 33.36
C PHE A 10 -56.60 -3.95 34.50
N LEU A 11 -55.35 -3.67 34.15
CA LEU A 11 -54.46 -2.86 34.97
C LEU A 11 -54.02 -1.66 34.12
N GLY A 12 -54.52 -0.48 34.48
CA GLY A 12 -53.92 0.81 34.11
C GLY A 12 -52.61 1.03 34.88
N VAL A 13 -51.86 2.12 34.80
CA VAL A 13 -52.02 3.51 34.34
C VAL A 13 -50.55 3.99 34.16
N ALA A 14 -50.08 4.58 33.06
CA ALA A 14 -49.98 6.02 32.73
C ALA A 14 -49.12 6.09 31.44
N GLY A 15 -49.49 6.69 30.31
CA GLY A 15 -49.53 8.14 29.99
C GLY A 15 -48.13 8.68 29.66
N ALA A 16 -47.74 9.21 28.49
CA ALA A 16 -48.42 9.54 27.25
C ALA A 16 -47.43 9.61 26.06
N SER A 17 -47.82 8.98 24.94
CA SER A 17 -47.67 9.34 23.52
C SER A 17 -46.38 10.00 22.97
N GLY A 18 -45.61 9.18 22.25
CA GLY A 18 -44.86 9.59 21.06
C GLY A 18 -44.93 8.47 20.02
N LEU A 19 -45.62 8.74 18.91
CA LEU A 19 -45.73 7.92 17.69
C LEU A 19 -44.32 7.40 17.31
N GLY A 20 -44.07 6.10 17.17
CA GLY A 20 -44.65 5.24 16.16
C GLY A 20 -43.89 5.39 14.84
N VAL A 21 -42.77 4.68 14.66
CA VAL A 21 -42.39 3.96 13.43
C VAL A 21 -41.33 2.91 13.83
N PHE A 22 -41.69 1.63 13.83
CA PHE A 22 -40.69 0.57 13.71
C PHE A 22 -40.12 0.67 12.28
N ILE A 23 -38.96 1.33 12.13
CA ILE A 23 -38.21 1.31 10.88
C ILE A 23 -37.55 -0.07 10.77
N GLN A 24 -38.30 -1.01 10.19
CA GLN A 24 -37.74 -2.23 9.63
C GLN A 24 -37.01 -1.86 8.33
N SER A 25 -35.88 -1.17 8.39
CA SER A 25 -34.97 -1.12 7.24
C SER A 25 -34.10 -2.36 7.31
N GLN A 26 -34.42 -3.35 6.48
CA GLN A 26 -33.49 -4.40 6.14
C GLN A 26 -32.30 -3.80 5.40
N ILE A 27 -31.29 -3.38 6.16
CA ILE A 27 -29.94 -3.18 5.65
C ILE A 27 -29.15 -4.38 6.17
N SER A 28 -29.36 -5.53 5.52
CA SER A 28 -28.41 -6.64 5.58
C SER A 28 -27.25 -6.33 4.63
N ASP A 29 -26.64 -5.16 4.74
CA ASP A 29 -25.37 -4.89 4.08
C ASP A 29 -24.31 -5.60 4.92
N SER A 30 -23.96 -6.82 4.51
CA SER A 30 -22.67 -7.39 4.90
C SER A 30 -21.61 -6.31 4.64
N PRO A 31 -20.74 -5.96 5.62
CA PRO A 31 -19.79 -4.88 5.43
C PRO A 31 -18.98 -5.18 4.16
N LYS A 32 -19.05 -4.27 3.19
CA LYS A 32 -18.28 -4.40 1.94
C LYS A 32 -16.81 -4.58 2.32
N LYS A 33 -16.27 -5.76 2.01
CA LYS A 33 -14.85 -6.06 2.24
C LYS A 33 -14.03 -5.04 1.45
N ALA A 34 -13.10 -4.39 2.13
CA ALA A 34 -12.25 -3.37 1.51
C ALA A 34 -11.43 -4.00 0.38
N THR A 35 -11.31 -3.29 -0.73
CA THR A 35 -10.52 -3.73 -1.89
C THR A 35 -9.08 -3.22 -1.82
N PHE A 36 -8.21 -3.72 -2.71
CA PHE A 36 -6.87 -3.14 -2.90
C PHE A 36 -6.95 -1.64 -3.22
N ARG A 37 -7.90 -1.27 -4.09
CA ARG A 37 -8.19 0.13 -4.44
C ARG A 37 -8.54 0.95 -3.21
N ASP A 38 -9.33 0.42 -2.28
CA ASP A 38 -9.69 1.15 -1.06
C ASP A 38 -8.50 1.36 -0.13
N LYS A 39 -7.63 0.34 0.02
CA LYS A 39 -6.49 0.39 0.94
C LYS A 39 -5.30 1.17 0.42
N TYR A 40 -5.09 1.16 -0.91
CA TYR A 40 -3.93 1.75 -1.56
C TYR A 40 -4.33 2.73 -2.65
N ARG A 41 -5.29 3.63 -2.35
CA ARG A 41 -5.81 4.64 -3.30
C ARG A 41 -4.71 5.42 -4.02
N ASP A 42 -3.68 5.82 -3.28
CA ASP A 42 -2.56 6.59 -3.82
C ASP A 42 -1.57 5.74 -4.65
N ALA A 43 -1.65 4.42 -4.56
CA ALA A 43 -0.82 3.49 -5.33
C ALA A 43 -1.45 3.06 -6.66
N ILE A 44 -2.72 3.38 -6.88
CA ILE A 44 -3.45 2.98 -8.09
C ILE A 44 -2.99 3.81 -9.28
N LEU A 45 -2.69 3.14 -10.39
CA LEU A 45 -2.37 3.78 -11.66
C LEU A 45 -3.66 3.94 -12.48
N ASP A 46 -3.77 5.02 -13.24
CA ASP A 46 -4.83 5.14 -14.25
C ASP A 46 -4.55 4.20 -15.44
N LEU A 47 -5.18 3.02 -15.40
CA LEU A 47 -4.98 1.96 -16.39
C LEU A 47 -5.52 2.30 -17.78
N GLU A 48 -6.33 3.35 -17.92
CA GLU A 48 -6.83 3.82 -19.21
C GLU A 48 -5.98 4.97 -19.78
N ALA A 49 -4.97 5.44 -19.03
CA ALA A 49 -4.08 6.48 -19.50
C ALA A 49 -3.36 6.06 -20.79
N THR A 50 -3.44 6.91 -21.81
CA THR A 50 -2.78 6.77 -23.12
C THR A 50 -1.60 7.73 -23.29
N SER A 51 -1.41 8.65 -22.35
CA SER A 51 -0.28 9.59 -22.29
C SER A 51 -0.04 10.08 -20.86
N GLY A 52 1.04 10.84 -20.64
CA GLY A 52 1.37 11.42 -19.34
C GLY A 52 2.02 10.45 -18.36
N SER A 53 2.14 10.88 -17.10
CA SER A 53 3.01 10.20 -16.12
C SER A 53 2.56 8.80 -15.76
N ASP A 54 1.25 8.52 -15.77
CA ASP A 54 0.74 7.19 -15.44
C ASP A 54 0.90 6.22 -16.61
N PHE A 55 0.66 6.67 -17.84
CA PHE A 55 0.99 5.90 -19.04
C PHE A 55 2.47 5.49 -19.05
N THR A 56 3.40 6.43 -18.80
CA THR A 56 4.84 6.13 -18.74
C THR A 56 5.17 5.09 -17.66
N LYS A 57 4.56 5.17 -16.48
CA LYS A 57 4.77 4.19 -15.40
C LYS A 57 4.22 2.81 -15.78
N ILE A 58 3.03 2.76 -16.36
CA ILE A 58 2.41 1.50 -16.80
C ILE A 58 3.27 0.83 -17.87
N GLU A 59 3.72 1.57 -18.88
CA GLU A 59 4.57 1.01 -19.94
C GLU A 59 5.94 0.55 -19.41
N SER A 60 6.53 1.29 -18.46
CA SER A 60 7.77 0.89 -17.79
C SER A 60 7.61 -0.40 -16.97
N LYS A 61 6.53 -0.49 -16.17
CA LYS A 61 6.21 -1.68 -15.38
C LYS A 61 5.89 -2.87 -16.28
N TRP A 62 5.10 -2.68 -17.33
CA TRP A 62 4.82 -3.72 -18.31
C TRP A 62 6.10 -4.20 -19.03
N SER A 63 7.00 -3.29 -19.40
CA SER A 63 8.29 -3.63 -20.05
C SER A 63 9.18 -4.50 -19.14
N SER A 64 9.23 -4.16 -17.86
CA SER A 64 9.92 -4.97 -16.84
C SER A 64 9.23 -6.32 -16.64
N PHE A 65 7.90 -6.31 -16.53
CA PHE A 65 7.05 -7.47 -16.36
C PHE A 65 7.21 -8.48 -17.51
N LYS A 66 7.19 -8.05 -18.78
CA LYS A 66 7.36 -8.96 -19.93
C LYS A 66 8.73 -9.61 -19.99
N THR A 67 9.75 -9.00 -19.38
CA THR A 67 11.11 -9.55 -19.36
C THR A 67 11.29 -10.53 -18.19
N SER A 68 11.02 -10.10 -16.96
CA SER A 68 11.39 -10.86 -15.74
C SER A 68 10.21 -11.22 -14.82
N GLY A 69 8.99 -10.78 -15.14
CA GLY A 69 7.81 -11.05 -14.32
C GLY A 69 7.47 -12.54 -14.18
N THR A 70 7.06 -12.94 -12.98
CA THR A 70 6.59 -14.29 -12.63
C THR A 70 5.19 -14.23 -12.00
N PRO A 71 4.18 -13.74 -12.77
CA PRO A 71 2.85 -13.47 -12.23
C PRO A 71 2.15 -14.67 -11.64
N LYS A 72 1.28 -14.40 -10.66
CA LYS A 72 0.53 -15.43 -9.93
C LYS A 72 -0.96 -15.44 -10.27
N SER A 73 -1.53 -14.29 -10.63
CA SER A 73 -2.87 -14.08 -11.17
C SER A 73 -2.96 -14.62 -12.59
N ASP A 74 -4.09 -15.27 -12.91
CA ASP A 74 -4.25 -15.95 -14.19
C ASP A 74 -4.28 -14.96 -15.37
N LEU A 75 -4.91 -13.80 -15.21
CA LEU A 75 -4.90 -12.74 -16.23
C LEU A 75 -3.48 -12.22 -16.49
N LEU A 76 -2.66 -12.07 -15.45
CA LEU A 76 -1.28 -11.65 -15.63
C LEU A 76 -0.41 -12.78 -16.23
N LYS A 77 -0.63 -14.05 -15.88
CA LYS A 77 0.03 -15.18 -16.56
C LYS A 77 -0.30 -15.23 -18.05
N GLU A 78 -1.55 -14.98 -18.40
CA GLU A 78 -2.00 -14.90 -19.79
C GLU A 78 -1.30 -13.74 -20.53
N SER A 79 -1.30 -12.55 -19.92
CA SER A 79 -0.55 -11.40 -20.45
C SER A 79 0.94 -11.72 -20.70
N LYS A 80 1.59 -12.37 -19.73
CA LYS A 80 3.00 -12.79 -19.84
C LYS A 80 3.21 -13.76 -20.99
N THR A 81 2.31 -14.73 -21.16
CA THR A 81 2.36 -15.70 -22.27
C THR A 81 2.24 -15.00 -23.62
N LEU A 82 1.28 -14.07 -23.75
CA LEU A 82 1.05 -13.30 -24.97
C LEU A 82 2.21 -12.37 -25.32
N SER A 83 3.01 -11.93 -24.35
CA SER A 83 4.07 -10.92 -24.56
C SER A 83 5.14 -11.32 -25.59
N SER A 84 5.26 -12.62 -25.88
CA SER A 84 6.22 -13.17 -26.85
C SER A 84 5.78 -13.07 -28.31
N SER A 85 4.47 -12.96 -28.58
CA SER A 85 3.91 -13.11 -29.93
C SER A 85 2.79 -12.13 -30.26
N LYS A 86 2.13 -11.55 -29.25
CA LYS A 86 1.01 -10.61 -29.37
C LYS A 86 1.17 -9.49 -28.34
N GLU A 87 2.13 -8.59 -28.59
CA GLU A 87 2.50 -7.52 -27.65
C GLU A 87 1.31 -6.62 -27.29
N ASN A 88 0.48 -6.21 -28.26
CA ASN A 88 -0.69 -5.37 -27.97
C ASN A 88 -1.72 -6.09 -27.10
N ASP A 89 -2.07 -7.33 -27.43
CA ASP A 89 -3.00 -8.14 -26.62
C ASP A 89 -2.44 -8.37 -25.20
N SER A 90 -1.12 -8.59 -25.09
CA SER A 90 -0.42 -8.70 -23.81
C SER A 90 -0.58 -7.44 -22.95
N LYS A 91 -0.44 -6.24 -23.53
CA LYS A 91 -0.63 -4.96 -22.82
C LYS A 91 -2.07 -4.77 -22.34
N VAL A 92 -3.05 -5.08 -23.19
CA VAL A 92 -4.47 -5.05 -22.80
C VAL A 92 -4.70 -6.00 -21.63
N LYS A 93 -4.20 -7.23 -21.74
CA LYS A 93 -4.40 -8.25 -20.71
C LYS A 93 -3.68 -7.94 -19.40
N TYR A 94 -2.54 -7.26 -19.46
CA TYR A 94 -1.83 -6.76 -18.28
C TYR A 94 -2.67 -5.74 -17.52
N ARG A 95 -3.23 -4.76 -18.25
CA ARG A 95 -4.11 -3.73 -17.67
C ARG A 95 -5.37 -4.36 -17.08
N GLU A 96 -6.01 -5.30 -17.78
CA GLU A 96 -7.14 -6.08 -17.23
C GLU A 96 -6.77 -6.82 -15.93
N GLY A 97 -5.61 -7.49 -15.91
CA GLY A 97 -5.11 -8.20 -14.73
C GLY A 97 -4.89 -7.26 -13.54
N CYS A 98 -4.29 -6.10 -13.77
CA CYS A 98 -4.11 -5.10 -12.72
C CYS A 98 -5.44 -4.51 -12.24
N LYS A 99 -6.39 -4.24 -13.14
CA LYS A 99 -7.72 -3.77 -12.79
C LYS A 99 -8.46 -4.79 -11.92
N HIS A 100 -8.39 -6.07 -12.29
CA HIS A 100 -8.99 -7.15 -11.51
C HIS A 100 -8.40 -7.23 -10.09
N ILE A 101 -7.08 -7.09 -9.94
CA ILE A 101 -6.42 -7.05 -8.63
C ILE A 101 -6.91 -5.84 -7.81
N TYR A 102 -7.00 -4.65 -8.42
CA TYR A 102 -7.46 -3.45 -7.72
C TYR A 102 -8.87 -3.59 -7.14
N ASP A 103 -9.75 -4.24 -7.91
CA ASP A 103 -11.17 -4.40 -7.58
C ASP A 103 -11.42 -5.65 -6.70
N SER A 104 -10.39 -6.47 -6.43
CA SER A 104 -10.46 -7.66 -5.57
C SER A 104 -10.44 -7.29 -4.08
N GLU A 105 -10.98 -8.16 -3.24
CA GLU A 105 -10.87 -8.05 -1.77
C GLU A 105 -9.39 -7.97 -1.34
N PHE A 106 -9.10 -7.03 -0.45
CA PHE A 106 -7.74 -6.81 0.03
C PHE A 106 -7.26 -7.96 0.91
N SER A 107 -6.07 -8.44 0.59
CA SER A 107 -5.23 -9.25 1.47
C SER A 107 -3.81 -8.69 1.41
N ASN A 108 -3.14 -8.61 2.57
CA ASN A 108 -1.72 -8.24 2.66
C ASN A 108 -0.79 -9.46 2.46
N SER A 109 -1.33 -10.56 1.93
CA SER A 109 -0.61 -11.81 1.69
C SER A 109 -1.18 -12.55 0.47
N GLY A 110 -0.40 -13.51 -0.04
CA GLY A 110 -0.79 -14.36 -1.16
C GLY A 110 -0.58 -13.73 -2.53
N ASN A 111 -1.04 -14.45 -3.56
CA ASN A 111 -0.73 -14.20 -4.96
C ASN A 111 -1.12 -12.80 -5.45
N LEU A 112 -2.33 -12.34 -5.12
CA LEU A 112 -2.81 -11.01 -5.56
C LEU A 112 -2.01 -9.88 -4.90
N TRP A 113 -1.58 -10.06 -3.66
CA TRP A 113 -0.71 -9.10 -2.98
C TRP A 113 0.68 -9.01 -3.62
N GLU A 114 1.27 -10.15 -3.97
CA GLU A 114 2.56 -10.19 -4.66
C GLU A 114 2.49 -9.50 -6.02
N ASP A 115 1.48 -9.82 -6.82
CA ASP A 115 1.29 -9.21 -8.14
C ASP A 115 0.95 -7.71 -8.02
N PHE A 116 0.14 -7.32 -7.03
CA PHE A 116 -0.15 -5.92 -6.76
C PHE A 116 1.14 -5.13 -6.49
N LYS A 117 1.97 -5.60 -5.56
CA LYS A 117 3.24 -4.95 -5.21
C LYS A 117 4.19 -4.86 -6.39
N ASN A 118 4.38 -5.97 -7.09
CA ASN A 118 5.47 -6.08 -8.06
C ASN A 118 5.12 -5.50 -9.42
N TYR A 119 3.84 -5.55 -9.80
CA TYR A 119 3.44 -5.27 -11.18
C TYR A 119 2.40 -4.17 -11.28
N CYS A 120 1.44 -4.10 -10.35
CA CYS A 120 0.26 -3.25 -10.58
C CYS A 120 0.25 -1.97 -9.75
N SER A 121 1.15 -1.74 -8.81
CA SER A 121 1.11 -0.55 -7.95
C SER A 121 2.19 0.47 -8.28
N LYS A 122 1.86 1.75 -8.10
CA LYS A 122 2.84 2.83 -7.91
C LYS A 122 3.58 2.59 -6.60
N THR A 123 4.90 2.64 -6.66
CA THR A 123 5.78 2.42 -5.50
C THR A 123 6.10 3.73 -4.78
N ASN A 124 6.68 3.64 -3.59
CA ASN A 124 7.20 4.82 -2.88
C ASN A 124 8.26 5.57 -3.70
N ALA A 125 9.09 4.86 -4.48
CA ALA A 125 10.02 5.49 -5.41
C ALA A 125 9.29 6.27 -6.52
N ASP A 126 8.28 5.66 -7.14
CA ASP A 126 7.48 6.32 -8.19
C ASP A 126 6.75 7.59 -7.68
N ALA A 127 6.44 7.65 -6.38
CA ALA A 127 5.85 8.84 -5.76
C ALA A 127 6.87 9.94 -5.47
N PHE A 128 8.14 9.58 -5.32
CA PHE A 128 9.21 10.52 -5.03
C PHE A 128 9.73 11.25 -6.27
N ASP A 129 9.73 10.61 -7.44
CA ASP A 129 10.24 11.21 -8.68
C ASP A 129 9.50 12.51 -9.10
N GLY A 130 8.40 12.86 -8.42
CA GLY A 130 7.67 14.12 -8.58
C GLY A 130 7.90 15.17 -7.47
N VAL A 131 8.81 14.95 -6.53
CA VAL A 131 9.06 15.84 -5.36
C VAL A 131 10.53 16.28 -5.32
N SER A 132 10.81 17.47 -4.78
CA SER A 132 12.18 17.96 -4.61
C SER A 132 13.00 17.08 -3.67
N GLY A 133 14.19 16.68 -4.11
CA GLY A 133 15.19 15.96 -3.32
C GLY A 133 15.87 14.87 -4.13
N THR A 134 16.87 14.22 -3.54
CA THR A 134 17.51 13.05 -4.14
C THR A 134 17.60 11.94 -3.11
N TRP A 135 17.35 10.70 -3.55
CA TRP A 135 17.64 9.53 -2.72
C TRP A 135 19.14 9.46 -2.41
N VAL A 136 19.49 8.97 -1.22
CA VAL A 136 20.87 8.56 -0.97
C VAL A 136 21.17 7.35 -1.86
N SER A 137 22.24 7.45 -2.64
CA SER A 137 22.67 6.43 -3.61
C SER A 137 24.17 6.13 -3.50
N GLU A 138 24.83 6.64 -2.47
CA GLU A 138 26.26 6.45 -2.27
C GLU A 138 26.59 4.95 -2.09
N ASN A 139 27.69 4.53 -2.70
CA ASN A 139 28.20 3.17 -2.56
C ASN A 139 29.00 3.04 -1.26
N ILE A 140 28.79 1.94 -0.54
CA ILE A 140 29.46 1.65 0.72
C ILE A 140 30.62 0.70 0.41
N ASN A 141 31.78 1.27 0.08
CA ASN A 141 32.97 0.51 -0.33
C ASN A 141 34.08 0.70 0.71
N GLY A 142 34.09 -0.13 1.75
CA GLY A 142 35.11 -0.12 2.80
C GLY A 142 35.03 1.03 3.79
N SER A 143 34.19 2.04 3.55
CA SER A 143 33.93 3.14 4.48
C SER A 143 32.49 3.65 4.36
N VAL A 144 31.99 4.31 5.42
CA VAL A 144 30.68 4.96 5.41
C VAL A 144 30.82 6.37 4.85
N GLY A 145 30.05 6.63 3.81
CA GLY A 145 29.95 7.91 3.16
C GLY A 145 29.35 9.04 3.97
N THR A 146 29.46 10.28 3.48
CA THR A 146 28.89 11.46 4.14
C THR A 146 27.37 11.42 4.17
N ASP A 147 26.73 10.98 3.08
CA ASP A 147 25.27 10.95 3.00
C ASP A 147 24.70 9.91 3.98
N TRP A 148 25.29 8.70 3.99
CA TRP A 148 24.87 7.63 4.91
C TRP A 148 25.17 7.95 6.36
N SER A 149 26.31 8.58 6.66
CA SER A 149 26.61 9.05 8.01
C SER A 149 25.58 10.04 8.52
N ALA A 150 25.17 11.02 7.69
CA ALA A 150 24.13 11.97 8.04
C ALA A 150 22.77 11.29 8.30
N ARG A 151 22.42 10.25 7.52
CA ARG A 151 21.17 9.49 7.72
C ARG A 151 21.19 8.64 8.99
N LEU A 152 22.30 7.99 9.29
CA LEU A 152 22.47 7.21 10.53
C LEU A 152 22.42 8.12 11.76
N LYS A 153 22.99 9.33 11.67
CA LYS A 153 22.82 10.36 12.69
C LYS A 153 21.36 10.75 12.88
N ALA A 154 20.64 11.04 11.78
CA ALA A 154 19.21 11.37 11.86
C ALA A 154 18.37 10.24 12.49
N LEU A 155 18.69 8.98 12.18
CA LEU A 155 18.04 7.82 12.80
C LEU A 155 18.34 7.75 14.31
N LYS A 156 19.61 7.92 14.71
CA LYS A 156 20.04 7.95 16.12
C LYS A 156 19.30 9.03 16.91
N ASP A 157 19.20 10.21 16.32
CA ASP A 157 18.65 11.41 16.97
C ASP A 157 17.11 11.46 16.89
N SER A 158 16.47 10.54 16.15
CA SER A 158 15.02 10.50 16.01
C SER A 158 14.33 10.18 17.34
N ASN A 159 13.54 11.11 17.88
CA ASN A 159 12.79 10.91 19.13
C ASN A 159 11.28 10.92 18.86
N GLY A 160 10.53 10.04 19.54
CA GLY A 160 9.06 10.06 19.53
C GLY A 160 8.37 9.47 18.29
N ALA A 161 9.11 9.04 17.26
CA ALA A 161 8.54 8.35 16.11
C ALA A 161 8.46 6.83 16.37
N SER A 162 7.29 6.22 16.12
CA SER A 162 7.17 4.75 16.08
C SER A 162 7.93 4.22 14.88
N LEU A 163 9.19 3.84 15.07
CA LEU A 163 10.03 3.27 14.03
C LEU A 163 9.58 1.85 13.69
N PRO A 164 9.66 1.43 12.42
CA PRO A 164 9.58 0.02 12.05
C PRO A 164 10.68 -0.76 12.78
N GLU A 165 10.41 -2.01 13.12
CA GLU A 165 11.30 -2.87 13.89
C GLU A 165 12.76 -2.83 13.40
N LYS A 166 12.98 -2.98 12.10
CA LYS A 166 14.33 -2.91 11.49
C LYS A 166 15.07 -1.61 11.80
N LEU A 167 14.38 -0.47 11.76
CA LEU A 167 14.97 0.83 12.07
C LEU A 167 15.17 1.01 13.57
N SER A 168 14.26 0.49 14.40
CA SER A 168 14.42 0.50 15.86
C SER A 168 15.66 -0.31 16.27
N THR A 169 15.79 -1.54 15.77
CA THR A 169 16.96 -2.39 16.02
C THR A 169 18.24 -1.75 15.51
N LEU A 170 18.22 -1.14 14.32
CA LEU A 170 19.40 -0.44 13.81
C LEU A 170 19.76 0.76 14.71
N LYS A 171 18.77 1.55 15.14
CA LYS A 171 18.98 2.67 16.05
C LYS A 171 19.67 2.22 17.35
N GLU A 172 19.22 1.11 17.94
CA GLU A 172 19.82 0.55 19.15
C GLU A 172 21.28 0.10 18.95
N LYS A 173 21.65 -0.38 17.75
CA LYS A 173 23.04 -0.72 17.40
C LYS A 173 23.94 0.50 17.25
N ILE A 174 23.39 1.71 17.14
CA ILE A 174 24.16 2.95 16.97
C ILE A 174 24.53 3.52 18.35
N THR A 175 25.67 3.11 18.87
CA THR A 175 26.15 3.53 20.20
C THR A 175 27.01 4.79 20.18
N SER A 176 27.60 5.14 19.03
CA SER A 176 28.46 6.32 18.85
C SER A 176 28.13 7.04 17.53
N GLU A 177 28.91 8.05 17.15
CA GLU A 177 28.84 8.71 15.82
C GLU A 177 29.91 8.19 14.86
N SER A 178 30.63 7.13 15.24
CA SER A 178 31.50 6.37 14.34
C SER A 178 30.70 5.22 13.74
N TYR A 179 30.14 5.44 12.56
CA TYR A 179 29.29 4.47 11.88
C TYR A 179 30.08 3.38 11.16
N SER A 180 29.61 2.14 11.23
CA SER A 180 30.16 1.02 10.47
C SER A 180 29.48 0.86 9.10
N THR A 181 30.19 0.25 8.15
CA THR A 181 29.61 -0.09 6.84
C THR A 181 28.40 -0.98 6.98
N ALA A 182 28.40 -1.92 7.93
CA ALA A 182 27.25 -2.78 8.23
C ALA A 182 26.01 -1.99 8.67
N GLN A 183 26.16 -0.94 9.50
CA GLN A 183 25.04 -0.09 9.88
C GLN A 183 24.49 0.69 8.69
N ALA A 184 25.37 1.20 7.83
CA ALA A 184 24.97 1.89 6.61
C ALA A 184 24.28 0.94 5.61
N ASP A 185 24.76 -0.29 5.47
CA ASP A 185 24.15 -1.32 4.62
C ASP A 185 22.79 -1.76 5.15
N ASP A 186 22.62 -1.89 6.47
CA ASP A 186 21.32 -2.17 7.11
C ASP A 186 20.30 -1.07 6.75
N LEU A 187 20.68 0.21 6.88
CA LEU A 187 19.81 1.34 6.53
C LEU A 187 19.51 1.38 5.02
N LYS A 188 20.55 1.25 4.19
CA LYS A 188 20.42 1.22 2.73
C LYS A 188 19.49 0.12 2.27
N SER A 189 19.64 -1.09 2.82
CA SER A 189 18.80 -2.23 2.50
C SER A 189 17.35 -2.00 2.87
N TRP A 190 17.09 -1.37 4.03
CA TRP A 190 15.74 -0.95 4.40
C TRP A 190 15.16 0.06 3.41
N CYS A 191 15.93 1.09 3.05
CA CYS A 191 15.53 2.08 2.05
C CYS A 191 15.18 1.43 0.70
N GLU A 192 16.03 0.54 0.19
CA GLU A 192 15.82 -0.13 -1.11
C GLU A 192 14.63 -1.09 -1.12
N LEU A 193 14.33 -1.71 0.03
CA LEU A 193 13.12 -2.52 0.19
C LEU A 193 11.88 -1.62 0.16
N GLU A 194 11.83 -0.60 1.02
CA GLU A 194 10.64 0.23 1.18
C GLU A 194 10.36 1.12 -0.02
N LYS A 195 11.38 1.53 -0.79
CA LYS A 195 11.22 2.20 -2.08
C LYS A 195 10.32 1.41 -3.04
N LYS A 196 10.36 0.07 -2.98
CA LYS A 196 9.59 -0.84 -3.84
C LYS A 196 8.21 -1.17 -3.28
N SER A 197 7.93 -0.82 -2.02
CA SER A 197 6.61 -1.00 -1.42
C SER A 197 5.57 -0.12 -2.13
N PRO A 198 4.29 -0.55 -2.21
CA PRO A 198 3.21 0.28 -2.75
C PRO A 198 3.08 1.60 -1.98
N PHE A 199 2.86 2.69 -2.71
CA PHE A 199 2.72 4.02 -2.12
C PHE A 199 1.37 4.18 -1.42
N ALA A 200 1.38 4.08 -0.10
CA ALA A 200 0.18 4.24 0.73
C ALA A 200 -0.16 5.72 1.06
N GLY A 201 0.38 6.66 0.29
CA GLY A 201 0.19 8.09 0.51
C GLY A 201 1.31 8.76 1.33
N ASN A 202 1.36 10.09 1.25
CA ASN A 202 2.40 10.91 1.86
C ASN A 202 2.37 10.92 3.40
N GLN A 203 1.20 10.69 3.99
CA GLN A 203 1.04 10.60 5.45
C GLN A 203 1.35 9.21 6.00
N SER A 204 1.62 8.21 5.14
CA SER A 204 1.97 6.87 5.61
C SER A 204 3.29 6.88 6.38
N HIS A 205 3.35 6.13 7.48
CA HIS A 205 4.57 6.02 8.29
C HIS A 205 5.77 5.57 7.45
N ALA A 206 5.58 4.58 6.58
CA ALA A 206 6.63 4.07 5.70
C ALA A 206 7.19 5.18 4.80
N TYR A 207 6.33 5.94 4.12
CA TYR A 207 6.78 7.03 3.25
C TYR A 207 7.50 8.11 4.05
N ARG A 208 6.94 8.57 5.17
CA ARG A 208 7.57 9.60 6.03
C ARG A 208 8.94 9.17 6.57
N HIS A 209 9.11 7.89 6.91
CA HIS A 209 10.41 7.35 7.32
C HIS A 209 11.39 7.31 6.14
N LEU A 210 10.94 6.96 4.92
CA LEU A 210 11.77 7.07 3.72
C LEU A 210 12.21 8.51 3.48
N GLU A 211 11.32 9.49 3.66
CA GLU A 211 11.68 10.92 3.55
C GLU A 211 12.75 11.32 4.56
N SER A 212 12.65 10.81 5.79
CA SER A 212 13.52 11.18 6.89
C SER A 212 14.91 10.55 6.79
N PHE A 213 14.97 9.28 6.38
CA PHE A 213 16.17 8.45 6.54
C PHE A 213 16.81 8.00 5.22
N CYS A 214 16.15 8.20 4.07
CA CYS A 214 16.67 7.74 2.79
C CYS A 214 16.94 8.86 1.77
N ARG A 215 16.66 10.12 2.14
CA ARG A 215 16.94 11.30 1.30
C ARG A 215 18.27 11.95 1.67
N LYS A 216 18.96 12.51 0.68
CA LYS A 216 20.12 13.38 0.95
C LYS A 216 19.67 14.57 1.80
N THR A 217 20.51 14.98 2.73
CA THR A 217 20.36 16.27 3.39
C THR A 217 20.54 17.35 2.34
N SER A 218 19.57 18.27 2.25
CA SER A 218 19.79 19.54 1.55
C SER A 218 20.76 20.41 2.33
#